data_AF-A0A849WSA4-F1
#
_entry.id   AF-A0A849WSA4-F1
#
_cell.length_a   1.000
_cell.length_b   1.000
_cell.length_c   1.000
_cell.angle_alpha   90.00
_cell.angle_beta   90.00
_cell.angle_gamma   90.00
#
_symmetry.space_group_name_H-M   'P 1'
#
loop_
_entity.id
_entity.type
_entity.pdbx_description
1 polymer ?
#
loop_
_entity_poly.entity_id
_entity_poly.type
_entity_poly.pdbx_seq_one_letter_code
_entity_poly.pdbx_strand_id
1 'polypeptide(L)'
;MHGYEPVRVIAKPGAEFHYSGGGFLVLERMVEIATGKSAAGATREFLSSFPELTLDTSQVDGLAPGHLRFPAFAAGGYATARGMARFLQTMERAFHNLDGAGPISHDTAVQMLHGTDRGCMEFMGCRMGLGVFVAEAGKNRLMIHQGANEGYRAIYVHCYSGPDRGKGFVIFAEGDNEAVPFIAEVAQHLLRALEIRGIREFSHDFSGVSVPQEQIVNLGYKKLIFDAFEPDLPEEIVARGPLNPWSATNLAAGARVLRVSNQKFARAENLVSPHEPVFDPELFGRQGKIMDSWETARHNECGREFMELRLRQPGRVRFVELSTRFHDGNQMEWARVLGRRSANSPWKEFLPRVDLVGHGFHRVDLGSLTDEITEVRVEAGPDGGLTRLGLWNVAPPGFSVGHGRYPDPIPRAKKPLTIPFSSGTGPRVIHASNEHYGPAVQVISPYPPIHMFDGFESARSRKPGHHEEVTIALGQPSRVSRVELDFTFFVNNNPVEVAVYGRGAKGWIDLSGGRVPVKAFAGNKKVIRVRHEEPISEIRLETWPDGGVNRVRVY
;
A
#
# COMPACT_ATOMS: atom_id res chain seq x y z
N MET A 1 5.79 35.96 -16.88
CA MET A 1 6.40 35.44 -15.65
C MET A 1 5.67 36.06 -14.48
N HIS A 2 4.94 35.26 -13.72
CA HIS A 2 3.91 35.67 -12.76
C HIS A 2 4.42 36.34 -11.45
N GLY A 3 5.60 36.96 -11.47
CA GLY A 3 6.17 37.64 -10.29
C GLY A 3 6.49 36.73 -9.10
N TYR A 4 6.48 35.41 -9.27
CA TYR A 4 6.82 34.46 -8.19
C TYR A 4 8.30 34.55 -7.81
N GLU A 5 8.58 34.29 -6.52
CA GLU A 5 9.96 34.08 -6.06
C GLU A 5 10.64 32.94 -6.84
N PRO A 6 11.99 32.98 -6.97
CA PRO A 6 12.73 31.88 -7.57
C PRO A 6 12.42 30.54 -6.87
N VAL A 7 12.09 29.51 -7.65
CA VAL A 7 11.87 28.16 -7.12
C VAL A 7 13.16 27.64 -6.49
N ARG A 8 13.07 27.16 -5.25
CA ARG A 8 14.19 26.55 -4.50
C ARG A 8 13.90 25.09 -4.21
N VAL A 9 14.92 24.25 -4.38
CA VAL A 9 14.87 22.83 -3.96
C VAL A 9 15.30 22.75 -2.50
N ILE A 10 14.34 22.50 -1.60
CA ILE A 10 14.58 22.44 -0.15
C ILE A 10 14.77 21.01 0.38
N ALA A 11 14.42 20.00 -0.43
CA ALA A 11 14.56 18.59 -0.13
C ALA A 11 14.97 17.83 -1.39
N LYS A 12 15.63 16.67 -1.23
CA LYS A 12 15.95 15.78 -2.35
C LYS A 12 14.64 15.32 -3.01
N PRO A 13 14.46 15.49 -4.35
CA PRO A 13 13.25 15.04 -5.03
C PRO A 13 12.93 13.57 -4.75
N GLY A 14 11.67 13.32 -4.39
CA GLY A 14 11.18 11.98 -4.05
C GLY A 14 11.51 11.49 -2.63
N ALA A 15 12.26 12.23 -1.80
CA ALA A 15 12.59 11.76 -0.46
C ALA A 15 11.40 11.86 0.53
N GLU A 16 10.63 12.95 0.47
CA GLU A 16 9.54 13.24 1.39
C GLU A 16 8.43 14.00 0.66
N PHE A 17 7.19 13.88 1.16
CA PHE A 17 6.08 14.69 0.72
C PHE A 17 6.22 16.14 1.19
N HIS A 18 6.17 17.08 0.27
CA HIS A 18 5.98 18.50 0.55
C HIS A 18 4.97 19.07 -0.43
N TYR A 19 3.91 19.72 0.06
CA TYR A 19 2.99 20.42 -0.82
C TYR A 19 3.68 21.67 -1.39
N SER A 20 3.77 21.81 -2.71
CA SER A 20 4.57 22.86 -3.35
C SER A 20 3.96 23.39 -4.64
N GLY A 21 3.47 24.63 -4.62
CA GLY A 21 3.09 25.35 -5.84
C GLY A 21 4.28 25.56 -6.80
N GLY A 22 5.49 25.75 -6.26
CA GLY A 22 6.73 25.81 -7.04
C GLY A 22 7.06 24.51 -7.76
N GLY A 23 6.76 23.36 -7.15
CA GLY A 23 6.90 22.04 -7.78
C GLY A 23 6.00 21.89 -9.01
N PHE A 24 4.75 22.36 -8.93
CA PHE A 24 3.84 22.33 -10.08
C PHE A 24 4.27 23.26 -11.22
N LEU A 25 4.89 24.40 -10.92
CA LEU A 25 5.52 25.27 -11.94
C LEU A 25 6.64 24.53 -12.70
N VAL A 26 7.48 23.79 -11.98
CA VAL A 26 8.54 22.97 -12.60
C VAL A 26 7.93 21.86 -13.44
N LEU A 27 6.91 21.16 -12.94
CA LEU A 27 6.21 20.11 -13.68
C LEU A 27 5.58 20.64 -14.97
N GLU A 28 4.86 21.76 -14.89
CA GLU A 28 4.28 22.43 -16.06
C GLU A 28 5.37 22.71 -17.09
N ARG A 29 6.50 23.29 -16.67
CA ARG A 29 7.62 23.59 -17.56
C ARG A 29 8.24 22.33 -18.18
N MET A 30 8.33 21.24 -17.42
CA MET A 30 8.81 19.94 -17.91
C MET A 30 7.88 19.38 -18.99
N VAL A 31 6.56 19.46 -18.79
CA VAL A 31 5.56 19.06 -19.80
C VAL A 31 5.69 19.90 -21.06
N GLU A 32 5.86 21.21 -20.92
CA GLU A 32 6.01 22.10 -22.08
C GLU A 32 7.27 21.79 -22.90
N ILE A 33 8.39 21.55 -22.22
CA ILE A 33 9.65 21.19 -22.87
C ILE A 33 9.53 19.83 -23.55
N ALA A 34 8.95 18.84 -22.87
CA ALA A 34 8.83 17.48 -23.39
C ALA A 34 7.88 17.38 -24.59
N THR A 35 6.82 18.20 -24.61
CA THR A 35 5.77 18.14 -25.64
C THR A 35 5.93 19.18 -26.75
N GLY A 36 6.71 20.24 -26.52
CA GLY A 36 6.78 21.40 -27.41
C GLY A 36 5.47 22.22 -27.46
N LYS A 37 4.52 21.97 -26.55
CA LYS A 37 3.21 22.64 -26.47
C LYS A 37 3.07 23.34 -25.13
N SER A 38 2.24 24.37 -25.03
CA SER A 38 1.82 24.86 -23.70
C SER A 38 1.10 23.76 -22.93
N ALA A 39 1.06 23.85 -21.61
CA ALA A 39 0.34 22.91 -20.75
C ALA A 39 -1.11 22.68 -21.22
N ALA A 40 -1.85 23.75 -21.51
CA ALA A 40 -3.21 23.69 -22.06
C ALA A 40 -3.27 23.07 -23.47
N GLY A 41 -2.24 23.29 -24.30
CA GLY A 41 -2.12 22.66 -25.62
C GLY A 41 -1.83 21.16 -25.54
N ALA A 42 -1.05 20.73 -24.56
CA ALA A 42 -0.72 19.33 -24.31
C ALA A 42 -1.91 18.53 -23.77
N THR A 43 -2.80 19.16 -23.00
CA THR A 43 -3.97 18.50 -22.38
C THR A 43 -5.28 18.68 -23.15
N ARG A 44 -5.31 19.46 -24.23
CA ARG A 44 -6.53 19.81 -24.98
C ARG A 44 -7.37 18.60 -25.40
N GLU A 45 -6.75 17.57 -25.96
CA GLU A 45 -7.46 16.36 -26.42
C GLU A 45 -8.08 15.57 -25.26
N PHE A 46 -7.41 15.57 -24.11
CA PHE A 46 -7.97 14.98 -22.89
C PHE A 46 -9.16 15.80 -22.38
N LEU A 47 -9.00 17.13 -22.27
CA LEU A 47 -10.02 18.04 -21.74
C LEU A 47 -11.24 18.16 -22.65
N SER A 48 -11.10 18.00 -23.98
CA SER A 48 -12.26 17.99 -24.88
C SER A 48 -13.22 16.83 -24.62
N SER A 49 -12.73 15.75 -23.99
CA SER A 49 -13.57 14.64 -23.53
C SER A 49 -14.29 14.93 -22.20
N PHE A 50 -13.95 16.03 -21.54
CA PHE A 50 -14.53 16.51 -20.28
C PHE A 50 -14.92 18.00 -20.40
N PRO A 51 -16.02 18.33 -21.10
CA PRO A 51 -16.34 19.72 -21.46
C PRO A 51 -16.61 20.65 -20.27
N GLU A 52 -16.82 20.10 -19.06
CA GLU A 52 -17.01 20.84 -17.82
C GLU A 52 -15.71 21.04 -17.03
N LEU A 53 -14.56 20.55 -17.55
CA LEU A 53 -13.23 20.70 -16.98
C LEU A 53 -12.39 21.62 -17.88
N THR A 54 -11.79 22.65 -17.31
CA THR A 54 -10.92 23.59 -18.03
C THR A 54 -9.68 23.94 -17.22
N LEU A 55 -8.59 24.20 -17.94
CA LEU A 55 -7.37 24.79 -17.39
C LEU A 55 -7.35 26.32 -17.56
N ASP A 56 -8.34 26.87 -18.24
CA ASP A 56 -8.48 28.31 -18.48
C ASP A 56 -9.44 28.93 -17.46
N THR A 57 -8.88 29.69 -16.52
CA THR A 57 -9.62 30.35 -15.45
C THR A 57 -10.66 31.36 -15.97
N SER A 58 -10.51 31.85 -17.21
CA SER A 58 -11.44 32.82 -17.80
C SER A 58 -12.74 32.18 -18.29
N GLN A 59 -12.78 30.84 -18.40
CA GLN A 59 -13.91 30.08 -18.94
C GLN A 59 -14.84 29.52 -17.84
N VAL A 60 -14.64 29.93 -16.59
CA VAL A 60 -15.41 29.44 -15.45
C VAL A 60 -16.40 30.52 -15.02
N ASP A 61 -17.67 30.32 -15.34
CA ASP A 61 -18.75 31.21 -14.93
C ASP A 61 -18.92 31.20 -13.39
N GLY A 62 -19.06 32.37 -12.79
CA GLY A 62 -19.37 32.53 -11.36
C GLY A 62 -18.16 32.72 -10.43
N LEU A 63 -16.92 32.76 -10.91
CA LEU A 63 -15.77 33.15 -10.07
C LEU A 63 -15.78 34.67 -9.83
N ALA A 64 -15.82 35.10 -8.57
CA ALA A 64 -15.76 36.51 -8.21
C ALA A 64 -14.43 37.16 -8.69
N PRO A 65 -14.44 38.46 -9.07
CA PRO A 65 -13.19 39.18 -9.38
C PRO A 65 -12.30 39.25 -8.13
N GLY A 66 -10.98 39.04 -8.28
CA GLY A 66 -9.98 39.30 -7.22
C GLY A 66 -9.27 38.08 -6.63
N HIS A 67 -9.64 36.85 -6.98
CA HIS A 67 -8.92 35.66 -6.51
C HIS A 67 -7.51 35.52 -7.14
N LEU A 68 -6.52 35.12 -6.34
CA LEU A 68 -5.19 34.74 -6.84
C LEU A 68 -5.31 33.58 -7.83
N ARG A 69 -4.80 33.80 -9.05
CA ARG A 69 -4.78 32.79 -10.12
C ARG A 69 -3.45 32.07 -10.10
N PHE A 70 -3.47 30.82 -9.67
CA PHE A 70 -2.32 29.92 -9.78
C PHE A 70 -2.15 29.43 -11.23
N PRO A 71 -0.94 29.00 -11.62
CA PRO A 71 -0.72 28.26 -12.85
C PRO A 71 -1.71 27.10 -12.97
N ALA A 72 -2.16 26.82 -14.19
CA ALA A 72 -3.26 25.91 -14.46
C ALA A 72 -3.07 24.50 -13.85
N PHE A 73 -1.83 24.00 -13.85
CA PHE A 73 -1.50 22.70 -13.24
C PHE A 73 -1.45 22.74 -11.71
N ALA A 74 -1.04 23.86 -11.12
CA ALA A 74 -1.02 24.03 -9.66
C ALA A 74 -2.44 24.12 -9.07
N ALA A 75 -3.41 24.57 -9.86
CA ALA A 75 -4.82 24.65 -9.46
C ALA A 75 -5.62 23.34 -9.65
N GLY A 76 -5.05 22.31 -10.29
CA GLY A 76 -5.73 21.01 -10.50
C GLY A 76 -6.87 21.02 -11.53
N GLY A 77 -7.04 22.12 -12.28
CA GLY A 77 -8.14 22.33 -13.21
C GLY A 77 -9.44 22.81 -12.55
N TYR A 78 -10.20 23.63 -13.28
CA TYR A 78 -11.45 24.21 -12.85
C TYR A 78 -12.62 23.44 -13.43
N ALA A 79 -13.63 23.17 -12.61
CA ALA A 79 -14.85 22.49 -13.03
C ALA A 79 -16.04 22.90 -12.18
N THR A 80 -17.24 22.60 -12.66
CA THR A 80 -18.42 22.53 -11.78
C THR A 80 -18.36 21.28 -10.91
N ALA A 81 -19.09 21.25 -9.79
CA ALA A 81 -19.14 20.07 -8.91
C ALA A 81 -19.60 18.82 -9.69
N ARG A 82 -20.54 18.99 -10.63
CA ARG A 82 -20.99 17.95 -11.56
C ARG A 82 -19.89 17.48 -12.50
N GLY A 83 -19.14 18.40 -13.08
CA GLY A 83 -18.01 18.08 -13.97
C GLY A 83 -16.94 17.26 -13.27
N MET A 84 -16.54 17.70 -12.07
CA MET A 84 -15.60 16.96 -11.24
C MET A 84 -16.13 15.58 -10.87
N ALA A 85 -17.39 15.46 -10.45
CA ALA A 85 -18.01 14.16 -10.14
C ALA A 85 -17.98 13.19 -11.34
N ARG A 86 -18.23 13.69 -12.58
CA ARG A 86 -18.14 12.89 -13.81
C ARG A 86 -16.71 12.43 -14.11
N PHE A 87 -15.70 13.27 -13.84
CA PHE A 87 -14.30 12.88 -13.94
C PHE A 87 -13.97 11.75 -12.97
N LEU A 88 -14.35 11.88 -11.68
CA LEU A 88 -14.11 10.86 -10.65
C LEU A 88 -14.78 9.52 -10.99
N GLN A 89 -16.03 9.56 -11.46
CA GLN A 89 -16.75 8.37 -11.95
C GLN A 89 -16.09 7.73 -13.18
N THR A 90 -15.48 8.53 -14.06
CA THR A 90 -14.75 8.00 -15.22
C THR A 90 -13.44 7.35 -14.79
N MET A 91 -12.72 7.95 -13.84
CA MET A 91 -11.51 7.36 -13.26
C MET A 91 -11.81 6.05 -12.54
N GLU A 92 -12.89 5.98 -11.76
CA GLU A 92 -13.36 4.72 -11.15
C GLU A 92 -13.64 3.66 -12.22
N ARG A 93 -14.42 3.99 -13.25
CA ARG A 93 -14.74 3.03 -14.32
C ARG A 93 -13.48 2.53 -15.03
N ALA A 94 -12.52 3.41 -15.30
CA ALA A 94 -11.24 3.03 -15.88
C ALA A 94 -10.43 2.11 -14.94
N PHE A 95 -10.44 2.35 -13.63
CA PHE A 95 -9.75 1.50 -12.65
C PHE A 95 -10.25 0.04 -12.67
N HIS A 96 -11.50 -0.21 -13.06
CA HIS A 96 -12.11 -1.56 -13.09
C HIS A 96 -12.28 -2.15 -14.49
N ASN A 97 -12.05 -1.38 -15.56
CA ASN A 97 -12.19 -1.83 -16.93
C ASN A 97 -10.82 -1.87 -17.62
N LEU A 98 -10.38 -3.04 -18.11
CA LEU A 98 -9.09 -3.21 -18.78
C LEU A 98 -8.97 -2.39 -20.07
N ASP A 99 -10.10 -2.08 -20.71
CA ASP A 99 -10.14 -1.22 -21.89
C ASP A 99 -10.16 0.29 -21.53
N GLY A 100 -10.21 0.62 -20.24
CA GLY A 100 -10.32 1.99 -19.73
C GLY A 100 -11.75 2.54 -19.73
N ALA A 101 -11.88 3.85 -19.52
CA ALA A 101 -13.15 4.57 -19.61
C ALA A 101 -12.93 6.01 -20.09
N GLY A 102 -13.65 6.40 -21.14
CA GLY A 102 -13.44 7.70 -21.78
C GLY A 102 -11.98 7.85 -22.24
N PRO A 103 -11.32 8.98 -21.96
CA PRO A 103 -9.90 9.18 -22.30
C PRO A 103 -8.93 8.58 -21.27
N ILE A 104 -9.42 7.96 -20.18
CA ILE A 104 -8.59 7.44 -19.09
C ILE A 104 -8.36 5.94 -19.32
N SER A 105 -7.11 5.56 -19.52
CA SER A 105 -6.72 4.15 -19.60
C SER A 105 -6.79 3.46 -18.24
N HIS A 106 -6.96 2.12 -18.25
CA HIS A 106 -6.90 1.31 -17.04
C HIS A 106 -5.61 1.55 -16.23
N ASP A 107 -4.47 1.46 -16.91
CA ASP A 107 -3.15 1.64 -16.33
C ASP A 107 -2.99 3.01 -15.67
N THR A 108 -3.47 4.07 -16.34
CA THR A 108 -3.44 5.42 -15.80
C THR A 108 -4.25 5.50 -14.50
N ALA A 109 -5.48 4.98 -14.49
CA ALA A 109 -6.32 5.01 -13.30
C ALA A 109 -5.70 4.21 -12.13
N VAL A 110 -5.17 3.02 -12.41
CA VAL A 110 -4.50 2.19 -11.39
C VAL A 110 -3.27 2.89 -10.82
N GLN A 111 -2.44 3.51 -11.65
CA GLN A 111 -1.25 4.24 -11.20
C GLN A 111 -1.61 5.52 -10.41
N MET A 112 -2.60 6.29 -10.87
CA MET A 112 -3.05 7.49 -10.15
C MET A 112 -3.60 7.14 -8.77
N LEU A 113 -4.32 6.03 -8.66
CA LEU A 113 -4.93 5.56 -7.42
C LEU A 113 -4.02 4.64 -6.57
N HIS A 114 -2.73 4.56 -6.92
CA HIS A 114 -1.73 3.88 -6.11
C HIS A 114 -1.13 4.85 -5.08
N GLY A 115 -1.67 4.82 -3.87
CA GLY A 115 -1.23 5.67 -2.77
C GLY A 115 0.06 5.18 -2.10
N THR A 116 1.05 6.05 -1.98
CA THR A 116 2.29 5.83 -1.21
C THR A 116 2.35 6.78 0.00
N ASP A 117 3.05 6.38 1.05
CA ASP A 117 3.30 7.24 2.21
C ASP A 117 4.77 7.67 2.24
N ARG A 118 5.00 8.97 2.09
CA ARG A 118 6.32 9.60 2.30
C ARG A 118 6.20 10.76 3.29
N GLY A 119 5.45 10.55 4.37
CA GLY A 119 5.12 11.56 5.38
C GLY A 119 3.74 12.20 5.22
N CYS A 120 3.04 11.90 4.11
CA CYS A 120 1.71 12.46 3.85
C CYS A 120 0.63 11.90 4.79
N MET A 121 0.79 10.68 5.32
CA MET A 121 -0.15 10.18 6.33
C MET A 121 -0.09 11.01 7.62
N GLU A 122 1.10 11.40 8.06
CA GLU A 122 1.27 12.29 9.23
C GLU A 122 0.73 13.70 8.93
N PHE A 123 1.04 14.21 7.74
CA PHE A 123 0.66 15.56 7.30
C PHE A 123 -0.85 15.74 7.11
N MET A 124 -1.54 14.81 6.44
CA MET A 124 -2.95 14.96 6.03
C MET A 124 -3.82 13.71 6.19
N GLY A 125 -3.31 12.62 6.76
CA GLY A 125 -4.09 11.39 6.97
C GLY A 125 -4.41 10.60 5.70
N CYS A 126 -3.81 10.96 4.56
CA CYS A 126 -4.01 10.28 3.28
C CYS A 126 -2.67 9.88 2.64
N ARG A 127 -2.69 8.88 1.77
CA ARG A 127 -1.55 8.48 0.94
C ARG A 127 -1.51 9.29 -0.35
N MET A 128 -0.33 9.61 -0.87
CA MET A 128 -0.20 10.35 -2.12
C MET A 128 -0.24 9.38 -3.32
N GLY A 129 -1.18 9.60 -4.23
CA GLY A 129 -1.15 9.04 -5.57
C GLY A 129 -0.60 10.06 -6.58
N LEU A 130 -0.74 9.77 -7.87
CA LEU A 130 -0.34 10.71 -8.93
C LEU A 130 -1.48 11.71 -9.19
N GLY A 131 -1.44 12.85 -8.48
CA GLY A 131 -2.41 13.95 -8.62
C GLY A 131 -3.72 13.77 -7.84
N VAL A 132 -3.89 12.65 -7.13
CA VAL A 132 -5.02 12.37 -6.25
C VAL A 132 -4.50 11.77 -4.94
N PHE A 133 -5.14 12.04 -3.81
CA PHE A 133 -4.85 11.34 -2.57
C PHE A 133 -5.73 10.11 -2.41
N VAL A 134 -5.22 9.12 -1.70
CA VAL A 134 -5.89 7.84 -1.47
C VAL A 134 -6.05 7.64 0.03
N ALA A 135 -7.28 7.41 0.47
CA ALA A 135 -7.61 7.05 1.84
C ALA A 135 -8.30 5.70 1.93
N GLU A 136 -8.31 5.13 3.12
CA GLU A 136 -9.01 3.89 3.44
C GLU A 136 -10.12 4.23 4.43
N ALA A 137 -11.32 3.70 4.21
CA ALA A 137 -12.41 3.73 5.18
C ALA A 137 -12.89 2.28 5.36
N GLY A 138 -12.23 1.57 6.27
CA GLY A 138 -12.31 0.12 6.39
C GLY A 138 -11.97 -0.54 5.04
N LYS A 139 -12.91 -1.34 4.51
CA LYS A 139 -12.73 -2.01 3.21
C LYS A 139 -12.83 -1.08 2.00
N ASN A 140 -13.30 0.15 2.18
CA ASN A 140 -13.40 1.13 1.10
C ASN A 140 -12.03 1.74 0.77
N ARG A 141 -11.85 2.10 -0.50
CA ARG A 141 -10.77 2.94 -0.97
C ARG A 141 -11.35 4.20 -1.57
N LEU A 142 -10.88 5.34 -1.07
CA LEU A 142 -11.40 6.66 -1.39
C LEU A 142 -10.34 7.42 -2.19
N MET A 143 -10.75 8.04 -3.30
CA MET A 143 -9.97 9.10 -3.93
C MET A 143 -10.42 10.43 -3.34
N ILE A 144 -9.45 11.23 -2.91
CA ILE A 144 -9.67 12.47 -2.19
C ILE A 144 -8.73 13.53 -2.73
N HIS A 145 -9.21 14.76 -2.83
CA HIS A 145 -8.34 15.91 -2.96
C HIS A 145 -9.04 17.12 -2.38
N GLN A 146 -8.24 17.97 -1.76
CA GLN A 146 -8.65 19.26 -1.23
C GLN A 146 -8.14 20.38 -2.13
N GLY A 147 -8.92 21.43 -2.30
CA GLY A 147 -8.51 22.63 -3.03
C GLY A 147 -8.49 23.82 -2.08
N ALA A 148 -7.46 24.66 -2.19
CA ALA A 148 -7.35 25.87 -1.38
C ALA A 148 -6.65 26.97 -2.17
N ASN A 149 -7.38 28.06 -2.41
CA ASN A 149 -6.89 29.33 -2.95
C ASN A 149 -7.52 30.46 -2.14
N GLU A 150 -6.97 31.67 -2.17
CA GLU A 150 -7.60 32.82 -1.49
C GLU A 150 -9.06 32.99 -1.95
N GLY A 151 -9.98 33.07 -0.99
CA GLY A 151 -11.42 33.15 -1.20
C GLY A 151 -12.09 31.88 -1.72
N TYR A 152 -11.40 30.73 -1.74
CA TYR A 152 -11.97 29.47 -2.22
C TYR A 152 -11.45 28.24 -1.46
N ARG A 153 -12.35 27.32 -1.10
CA ARG A 153 -12.03 26.00 -0.56
C ARG A 153 -12.82 24.91 -1.29
N ALA A 154 -12.23 23.73 -1.38
CA ALA A 154 -12.84 22.58 -2.02
C ALA A 154 -12.44 21.27 -1.36
N ILE A 155 -13.29 20.28 -1.52
CA ILE A 155 -12.96 18.88 -1.28
C ILE A 155 -13.78 18.00 -2.24
N TYR A 156 -13.19 16.91 -2.69
CA TYR A 156 -13.96 15.77 -3.16
C TYR A 156 -13.58 14.51 -2.38
N VAL A 157 -14.54 13.61 -2.26
CA VAL A 157 -14.36 12.26 -1.74
C VAL A 157 -15.16 11.32 -2.62
N HIS A 158 -14.52 10.31 -3.21
CA HIS A 158 -15.20 9.33 -4.06
C HIS A 158 -14.70 7.92 -3.78
N CYS A 159 -15.61 6.99 -3.48
CA CYS A 159 -15.27 5.60 -3.22
C CYS A 159 -15.10 4.85 -4.54
N TYR A 160 -13.86 4.53 -4.89
CA TYR A 160 -13.54 3.88 -6.15
C TYR A 160 -13.43 2.36 -6.04
N SER A 161 -13.26 1.83 -4.83
CA SER A 161 -13.19 0.39 -4.59
C SER A 161 -13.68 0.05 -3.18
N GLY A 162 -14.11 -1.19 -2.98
CA GLY A 162 -14.75 -1.65 -1.76
C GLY A 162 -16.27 -1.62 -1.87
N PRO A 163 -16.97 -1.93 -0.77
CA PRO A 163 -18.38 -2.25 -0.84
C PRO A 163 -19.28 -1.02 -1.05
N ASP A 164 -18.78 0.21 -0.85
CA ASP A 164 -19.48 1.48 -1.12
C ASP A 164 -19.09 2.13 -2.44
N ARG A 165 -18.48 1.36 -3.35
CA ARG A 165 -18.04 1.83 -4.67
C ARG A 165 -19.13 2.62 -5.40
N GLY A 166 -18.74 3.72 -6.03
CA GLY A 166 -19.61 4.61 -6.80
C GLY A 166 -20.23 5.75 -6.00
N LYS A 167 -20.16 5.69 -4.67
CA LYS A 167 -20.63 6.77 -3.78
C LYS A 167 -19.54 7.83 -3.60
N GLY A 168 -19.93 9.09 -3.61
CA GLY A 168 -19.01 10.21 -3.42
C GLY A 168 -19.69 11.57 -3.55
N PHE A 169 -18.92 12.63 -3.32
CA PHE A 169 -19.36 14.01 -3.43
C PHE A 169 -18.21 14.95 -3.80
N VAL A 170 -18.59 16.14 -4.26
CA VAL A 170 -17.71 17.27 -4.53
C VAL A 170 -18.33 18.50 -3.88
N ILE A 171 -17.56 19.21 -3.06
CA ILE A 171 -17.98 20.44 -2.39
C ILE A 171 -17.02 21.54 -2.79
N PHE A 172 -17.58 22.67 -3.24
CA PHE A 172 -16.89 23.92 -3.46
C PHE A 172 -17.53 24.98 -2.58
N ALA A 173 -16.72 25.80 -1.92
CA ALA A 173 -17.18 26.91 -1.11
C ALA A 173 -16.33 28.15 -1.37
N GLU A 174 -17.00 29.29 -1.51
CA GLU A 174 -16.35 30.60 -1.48
C GLU A 174 -16.05 30.96 -0.03
N GLY A 175 -14.81 31.35 0.24
CA GLY A 175 -14.35 31.73 1.58
C GLY A 175 -12.93 31.25 1.87
N ASP A 176 -12.33 31.85 2.89
CA ASP A 176 -10.98 31.54 3.35
C ASP A 176 -10.98 30.45 4.43
N ASN A 177 -10.50 30.76 5.63
CA ASN A 177 -10.28 29.76 6.66
C ASN A 177 -11.60 29.24 7.25
N GLU A 178 -12.61 30.11 7.38
CA GLU A 178 -13.94 29.74 7.89
C GLU A 178 -14.71 28.80 6.95
N ALA A 179 -14.32 28.69 5.68
CA ALA A 179 -14.91 27.72 4.77
C ALA A 179 -14.45 26.27 5.08
N VAL A 180 -13.35 26.08 5.82
CA VAL A 180 -12.85 24.76 6.23
C VAL A 180 -13.82 24.04 7.19
N PRO A 181 -14.23 24.62 8.34
CA PRO A 181 -15.20 23.97 9.23
C PRO A 181 -16.56 23.77 8.55
N PHE A 182 -17.00 24.72 7.71
CA PHE A 182 -18.24 24.57 6.93
C PHE A 182 -18.18 23.36 5.98
N ILE A 183 -17.13 23.26 5.15
CA ILE A 183 -16.96 22.11 4.25
C ILE A 183 -16.88 20.81 5.05
N ALA A 184 -16.19 20.81 6.19
CA ALA A 184 -16.07 19.63 7.02
C ALA A 184 -17.43 19.17 7.55
N GLU A 185 -18.24 20.07 8.09
CA GLU A 185 -19.59 19.76 8.58
C GLU A 185 -20.47 19.18 7.45
N VAL A 186 -20.49 19.83 6.28
CA VAL A 186 -21.22 19.34 5.11
C VAL A 186 -20.72 17.95 4.68
N ALA A 187 -19.40 17.75 4.62
CA ALA A 187 -18.80 16.46 4.27
C ALA A 187 -19.19 15.36 5.26
N GLN A 188 -19.18 15.64 6.56
CA GLN A 188 -19.61 14.69 7.59
C GLN A 188 -21.09 14.30 7.41
N HIS A 189 -21.97 15.25 7.11
CA HIS A 189 -23.38 14.97 6.81
C HIS A 189 -23.54 14.13 5.54
N LEU A 190 -22.82 14.45 4.47
CA LEU A 190 -22.86 13.68 3.22
C LEU A 190 -22.32 12.26 3.40
N LEU A 191 -21.22 12.07 4.13
CA LEU A 191 -20.65 10.75 4.42
C LEU A 191 -21.65 9.86 5.18
N ARG A 192 -22.39 10.44 6.14
CA ARG A 192 -23.47 9.74 6.85
C ARG A 192 -24.67 9.46 5.94
N ALA A 193 -25.11 10.44 5.15
CA ALA A 193 -26.25 10.30 4.25
C ALA A 193 -26.00 9.30 3.10
N LEU A 194 -24.76 9.19 2.64
CA LEU A 194 -24.32 8.18 1.69
C LEU A 194 -24.07 6.81 2.33
N GLU A 195 -24.12 6.71 3.66
CA GLU A 195 -23.84 5.49 4.42
C GLU A 195 -22.48 4.88 4.04
N ILE A 196 -21.44 5.71 3.97
CA ILE A 196 -20.07 5.22 3.72
C ILE A 196 -19.58 4.45 4.95
N ARG A 197 -19.26 3.16 4.78
CA ARG A 197 -18.75 2.30 5.84
C ARG A 197 -17.28 2.57 6.15
N GLY A 198 -16.87 2.13 7.34
CA GLY A 198 -15.48 2.26 7.83
C GLY A 198 -15.15 3.68 8.28
N ILE A 199 -16.13 4.36 8.87
CA ILE A 199 -16.02 5.71 9.40
C ILE A 199 -16.46 5.66 10.87
N ARG A 200 -15.60 6.17 11.76
CA ARG A 200 -15.86 6.35 13.19
C ARG A 200 -16.57 7.68 13.46
N GLU A 201 -16.79 7.98 14.72
CA GLU A 201 -17.27 9.29 15.13
C GLU A 201 -16.29 10.40 14.69
N PHE A 202 -16.84 11.47 14.11
CA PHE A 202 -16.06 12.62 13.67
C PHE A 202 -15.71 13.55 14.84
N SER A 203 -14.59 14.25 14.72
CA SER A 203 -14.30 15.39 15.59
C SER A 203 -15.07 16.63 15.12
N HIS A 204 -15.46 17.47 16.08
CA HIS A 204 -16.08 18.78 15.85
C HIS A 204 -15.24 19.94 16.37
N ASP A 205 -14.08 19.64 16.95
CA ASP A 205 -13.20 20.63 17.55
C ASP A 205 -12.02 20.93 16.61
N PHE A 206 -11.93 22.17 16.14
CA PHE A 206 -10.74 22.66 15.44
C PHE A 206 -10.60 24.17 15.67
N SER A 207 -9.76 24.58 16.62
CA SER A 207 -9.39 25.98 16.79
C SER A 207 -8.14 26.30 15.96
N GLY A 208 -8.30 27.04 14.87
CA GLY A 208 -7.20 27.41 13.96
C GLY A 208 -6.20 28.43 14.50
N VAL A 209 -6.34 28.85 15.77
CA VAL A 209 -5.66 30.02 16.35
C VAL A 209 -4.14 29.83 16.53
N SER A 210 -3.63 28.60 16.38
CA SER A 210 -2.19 28.28 16.52
C SER A 210 -1.58 27.54 15.32
N VAL A 211 -2.31 27.42 14.20
CA VAL A 211 -1.87 26.65 13.02
C VAL A 211 -1.35 27.58 11.93
N PRO A 212 -0.16 27.35 11.33
CA PRO A 212 0.32 28.12 10.18
C PRO A 212 -0.71 28.13 9.04
N GLN A 213 -0.87 29.26 8.36
CA GLN A 213 -1.90 29.49 7.34
C GLN A 213 -1.94 28.38 6.27
N GLU A 214 -0.76 27.93 5.83
CA GLU A 214 -0.56 26.88 4.83
C GLU A 214 -0.97 25.47 5.30
N GLN A 215 -1.10 25.27 6.61
CA GLN A 215 -1.48 23.98 7.21
C GLN A 215 -2.95 23.89 7.62
N ILE A 216 -3.67 25.02 7.71
CA ILE A 216 -5.05 25.08 8.20
C ILE A 216 -5.96 24.10 7.45
N VAL A 217 -5.90 24.06 6.12
CA VAL A 217 -6.75 23.18 5.31
C VAL A 217 -6.41 21.70 5.53
N ASN A 218 -5.12 21.37 5.49
CA ASN A 218 -4.64 19.99 5.69
C ASN A 218 -5.01 19.46 7.07
N LEU A 219 -4.68 20.21 8.13
CA LEU A 219 -4.94 19.81 9.50
C LEU A 219 -6.43 19.86 9.85
N GLY A 220 -7.16 20.82 9.28
CA GLY A 220 -8.61 20.95 9.44
C GLY A 220 -9.34 19.73 8.89
N TYR A 221 -9.17 19.41 7.61
CA TYR A 221 -9.81 18.23 7.02
C TYR A 221 -9.28 16.92 7.59
N LYS A 222 -7.99 16.84 7.93
CA LYS A 222 -7.45 15.67 8.64
C LYS A 222 -8.20 15.44 9.95
N LYS A 223 -8.25 16.44 10.85
CA LYS A 223 -8.85 16.30 12.18
C LYS A 223 -10.37 16.11 12.13
N LEU A 224 -11.05 16.86 11.26
CA LEU A 224 -12.52 16.89 11.20
C LEU A 224 -13.12 15.81 10.31
N ILE A 225 -12.38 15.25 9.35
CA ILE A 225 -12.91 14.28 8.37
C ILE A 225 -12.06 13.01 8.33
N PHE A 226 -10.77 13.12 8.00
CA PHE A 226 -9.97 11.96 7.59
C PHE A 226 -9.55 11.06 8.75
N ASP A 227 -9.31 11.61 9.94
CA ASP A 227 -8.96 10.84 11.15
C ASP A 227 -10.10 9.93 11.61
N ALA A 228 -11.34 10.17 11.15
CA ALA A 228 -12.47 9.27 11.38
C ALA A 228 -12.45 8.05 10.46
N PHE A 229 -11.67 8.05 9.37
CA PHE A 229 -11.62 6.93 8.43
C PHE A 229 -10.78 5.78 9.00
N GLU A 230 -11.37 4.59 9.00
CA GLU A 230 -10.73 3.41 9.57
C GLU A 230 -9.69 2.82 8.62
N PRO A 231 -8.53 2.37 9.13
CA PRO A 231 -7.58 1.65 8.29
C PRO A 231 -8.15 0.32 7.82
N ASP A 232 -7.75 -0.12 6.62
CA ASP A 232 -8.10 -1.45 6.14
C ASP A 232 -7.17 -2.50 6.75
N LEU A 233 -7.62 -3.14 7.83
CA LEU A 233 -6.87 -4.16 8.57
C LEU A 233 -7.19 -5.58 8.08
N PRO A 234 -6.22 -6.51 8.18
CA PRO A 234 -6.47 -7.93 7.97
C PRO A 234 -7.34 -8.49 9.10
N GLU A 235 -7.88 -9.69 8.84
CA GLU A 235 -8.72 -10.43 9.76
C GLU A 235 -8.03 -10.70 11.11
N GLU A 236 -8.83 -10.75 12.17
CA GLU A 236 -8.37 -11.04 13.52
C GLU A 236 -8.11 -12.53 13.73
N ILE A 237 -7.24 -12.85 14.70
CA ILE A 237 -7.08 -14.21 15.20
C ILE A 237 -8.24 -14.56 16.13
N VAL A 238 -9.22 -15.28 15.58
CA VAL A 238 -10.42 -15.72 16.32
C VAL A 238 -10.10 -16.92 17.21
N ALA A 239 -9.48 -17.96 16.66
CA ALA A 239 -9.09 -19.17 17.40
C ALA A 239 -7.70 -18.98 18.02
N ARG A 240 -7.64 -18.50 19.26
CA ARG A 240 -6.36 -18.24 19.95
C ARG A 240 -5.78 -19.52 20.54
N GLY A 241 -4.44 -19.57 20.60
CA GLY A 241 -3.72 -20.62 21.31
C GLY A 241 -3.91 -20.55 22.83
N PRO A 242 -3.36 -21.52 23.58
CA PRO A 242 -3.33 -21.45 25.04
C PRO A 242 -2.58 -20.19 25.50
N LEU A 243 -2.87 -19.73 26.73
CA LEU A 243 -2.07 -18.67 27.33
C LEU A 243 -0.61 -19.11 27.42
N ASN A 244 0.30 -18.26 26.95
CA ASN A 244 1.72 -18.51 27.08
C ASN A 244 2.09 -18.44 28.57
N PRO A 245 2.81 -19.43 29.14
CA PRO A 245 3.17 -19.46 30.56
C PRO A 245 4.03 -18.27 31.03
N TRP A 246 4.74 -17.61 30.11
CA TRP A 246 5.57 -16.43 30.36
C TRP A 246 4.79 -15.11 30.19
N SER A 247 3.54 -15.15 29.72
CA SER A 247 2.75 -13.94 29.44
C SER A 247 2.48 -13.08 30.67
N ALA A 248 2.27 -13.69 31.84
CA ALA A 248 1.93 -12.99 33.07
C ALA A 248 3.02 -12.03 33.56
N THR A 249 4.30 -12.34 33.27
CA THR A 249 5.46 -11.51 33.64
C THR A 249 6.07 -10.78 32.45
N ASN A 250 5.57 -11.01 31.22
CA ASN A 250 6.03 -10.32 30.03
C ASN A 250 5.49 -8.89 30.00
N LEU A 251 6.38 -7.90 30.11
CA LEU A 251 6.03 -6.47 30.09
C LEU A 251 5.37 -6.04 28.77
N ALA A 252 5.69 -6.73 27.66
CA ALA A 252 5.10 -6.46 26.36
C ALA A 252 3.69 -7.05 26.19
N ALA A 253 3.30 -8.06 26.97
CA ALA A 253 2.03 -8.76 26.78
C ALA A 253 0.83 -7.83 27.00
N GLY A 254 0.00 -7.68 25.97
CA GLY A 254 -1.14 -6.76 25.94
C GLY A 254 -0.75 -5.28 25.92
N ALA A 255 0.47 -4.94 25.50
CA ALA A 255 0.86 -3.55 25.24
C ALA A 255 -0.02 -2.93 24.14
N ARG A 256 -0.27 -1.63 24.22
CA ARG A 256 -1.09 -0.91 23.25
C ARG A 256 -0.24 -0.42 22.08
N VAL A 257 -0.61 -0.75 20.86
CA VAL A 257 0.00 -0.18 19.65
C VAL A 257 -0.28 1.32 19.59
N LEU A 258 0.78 2.12 19.55
CA LEU A 258 0.72 3.58 19.38
C LEU A 258 0.84 3.96 17.91
N ARG A 259 1.81 3.35 17.22
CA ARG A 259 2.12 3.62 15.82
C ARG A 259 2.71 2.37 15.17
N VAL A 260 2.43 2.15 13.90
CA VAL A 260 3.02 1.05 13.13
C VAL A 260 3.19 1.50 11.69
N SER A 261 4.32 1.16 11.08
CA SER A 261 4.61 1.53 9.68
C SER A 261 3.70 0.80 8.70
N ASN A 262 3.51 -0.52 8.91
CA ASN A 262 2.72 -1.37 8.03
C ASN A 262 2.15 -2.56 8.84
N GLN A 263 0.91 -2.94 8.59
CA GLN A 263 0.27 -4.11 9.20
C GLN A 263 -0.75 -4.75 8.23
N LYS A 264 -0.39 -4.77 6.94
CA LYS A 264 -1.29 -5.15 5.84
C LYS A 264 -1.41 -6.65 5.63
N PHE A 265 -0.50 -7.48 6.16
CA PHE A 265 -0.67 -8.94 6.09
C PHE A 265 -1.23 -9.50 7.39
N ALA A 266 -0.69 -9.05 8.53
CA ALA A 266 -1.18 -9.45 9.84
C ALA A 266 -1.07 -8.28 10.84
N ARG A 267 -2.05 -8.24 11.75
CA ARG A 267 -2.24 -7.11 12.67
C ARG A 267 -1.08 -6.93 13.63
N ALA A 268 -0.71 -5.68 13.89
CA ALA A 268 0.37 -5.31 14.80
C ALA A 268 0.17 -5.86 16.22
N GLU A 269 -1.08 -5.89 16.71
CA GLU A 269 -1.43 -6.33 18.07
C GLU A 269 -1.08 -7.80 18.35
N ASN A 270 -0.98 -8.64 17.32
CA ASN A 270 -0.62 -10.05 17.49
C ASN A 270 0.79 -10.23 18.06
N LEU A 271 1.73 -9.31 17.76
CA LEU A 271 3.10 -9.34 18.28
C LEU A 271 3.15 -9.39 19.82
N VAL A 272 2.16 -8.76 20.46
CA VAL A 272 2.07 -8.59 21.91
C VAL A 272 0.95 -9.43 22.53
N SER A 273 0.42 -10.41 21.79
CA SER A 273 -0.59 -11.33 22.30
C SER A 273 -0.07 -12.15 23.50
N PRO A 274 -0.88 -12.31 24.57
CA PRO A 274 -0.50 -13.17 25.70
C PRO A 274 -0.65 -14.67 25.38
N HIS A 275 -1.16 -15.02 24.21
CA HIS A 275 -1.38 -16.40 23.78
C HIS A 275 -0.20 -16.93 22.96
N GLU A 276 0.06 -18.22 23.06
CA GLU A 276 0.90 -18.93 22.10
C GLU A 276 0.37 -18.71 20.67
N PRO A 277 1.27 -18.45 19.69
CA PRO A 277 0.85 -18.26 18.31
C PRO A 277 0.25 -19.55 17.75
N VAL A 278 -0.79 -19.39 16.93
CA VAL A 278 -1.40 -20.49 16.17
C VAL A 278 -1.11 -20.36 14.68
N PHE A 279 -1.14 -21.49 13.98
CA PHE A 279 -1.04 -21.53 12.53
C PHE A 279 -1.96 -22.61 11.98
N ASP A 280 -2.99 -22.18 11.26
CA ASP A 280 -3.83 -23.05 10.46
C ASP A 280 -3.36 -22.94 9.00
N PRO A 281 -2.84 -24.01 8.37
CA PRO A 281 -2.32 -23.96 7.00
C PRO A 281 -3.41 -23.80 5.93
N GLU A 282 -4.68 -23.98 6.24
CA GLU A 282 -5.82 -23.88 5.32
C GLU A 282 -6.56 -22.55 5.45
N LEU A 283 -6.29 -21.78 6.51
CA LEU A 283 -6.94 -20.50 6.77
C LEU A 283 -6.33 -19.36 5.95
N PHE A 284 -7.15 -18.72 5.12
CA PHE A 284 -6.79 -17.53 4.36
C PHE A 284 -7.90 -16.48 4.43
N GLY A 285 -7.50 -15.21 4.49
CA GLY A 285 -8.37 -14.04 4.50
C GLY A 285 -8.14 -13.18 3.28
N ARG A 286 -8.88 -12.07 3.17
CA ARG A 286 -8.86 -11.21 1.98
C ARG A 286 -7.47 -10.66 1.64
N GLN A 287 -6.62 -10.47 2.64
CA GLN A 287 -5.27 -9.91 2.45
C GLN A 287 -4.17 -10.97 2.31
N GLY A 288 -4.52 -12.27 2.31
CA GLY A 288 -3.59 -13.37 2.14
C GLY A 288 -3.71 -14.43 3.23
N LYS A 289 -2.58 -15.02 3.61
CA LYS A 289 -2.51 -16.00 4.69
C LYS A 289 -2.83 -15.32 6.03
N ILE A 290 -3.75 -15.88 6.83
CA ILE A 290 -3.96 -15.39 8.20
C ILE A 290 -2.81 -15.90 9.06
N MET A 291 -2.03 -14.98 9.61
CA MET A 291 -0.87 -15.25 10.46
C MET A 291 -1.11 -14.67 11.86
N ASP A 292 -0.91 -15.48 12.90
CA ASP A 292 -0.91 -15.00 14.29
C ASP A 292 0.42 -14.33 14.63
N SER A 293 0.69 -13.21 13.96
CA SER A 293 1.91 -12.42 14.02
C SER A 293 1.65 -10.99 13.59
N TRP A 294 2.65 -10.12 13.72
CA TRP A 294 2.71 -8.86 12.98
C TRP A 294 3.43 -9.11 11.65
N GLU A 295 2.79 -8.81 10.51
CA GLU A 295 3.39 -9.00 9.19
C GLU A 295 3.12 -7.82 8.24
N THR A 296 4.18 -7.40 7.54
CA THR A 296 4.18 -6.26 6.62
C THR A 296 4.21 -6.68 5.14
N ALA A 297 3.66 -5.83 4.27
CA ALA A 297 3.65 -6.03 2.82
C ALA A 297 5.07 -6.18 2.24
N ARG A 298 5.23 -6.92 1.13
CA ARG A 298 6.53 -7.08 0.46
C ARG A 298 6.99 -5.80 -0.23
N HIS A 299 8.31 -5.67 -0.34
CA HIS A 299 9.03 -4.68 -1.16
C HIS A 299 8.97 -3.28 -0.55
N ASN A 300 9.26 -3.20 0.75
CA ASN A 300 9.38 -1.92 1.45
C ASN A 300 10.60 -1.14 0.92
N GLU A 301 10.36 -0.06 0.19
CA GLU A 301 11.41 0.82 -0.37
C GLU A 301 12.31 1.45 0.71
N CYS A 302 11.79 1.65 1.93
CA CYS A 302 12.54 2.24 3.03
C CYS A 302 13.51 1.26 3.70
N GLY A 303 13.39 -0.05 3.43
CA GLY A 303 14.26 -1.09 3.98
C GLY A 303 14.16 -1.29 5.51
N ARG A 304 13.13 -0.72 6.15
CA ARG A 304 12.86 -0.83 7.59
C ARG A 304 11.39 -0.61 7.89
N GLU A 305 10.87 -1.43 8.79
CA GLU A 305 9.56 -1.35 9.42
C GLU A 305 9.72 -1.01 10.90
N PHE A 306 8.66 -0.44 11.50
CA PHE A 306 8.65 -0.17 12.94
C PHE A 306 7.27 -0.34 13.56
N MET A 307 7.27 -0.67 14.84
CA MET A 307 6.09 -0.65 15.71
C MET A 307 6.45 0.04 17.03
N GLU A 308 5.61 0.99 17.43
CA GLU A 308 5.69 1.67 18.73
C GLU A 308 4.55 1.19 19.63
N LEU A 309 4.91 0.85 20.86
CA LEU A 309 4.05 0.22 21.84
C LEU A 309 4.07 1.03 23.14
N ARG A 310 2.92 1.15 23.80
CA ARG A 310 2.81 1.59 25.21
C ARG A 310 2.66 0.35 26.08
N LEU A 311 3.60 0.15 27.01
CA LEU A 311 3.53 -0.93 27.99
C LEU A 311 2.33 -0.73 28.92
N ARG A 312 1.77 -1.83 29.44
CA ARG A 312 0.65 -1.78 30.38
C ARG A 312 1.04 -1.12 31.70
N GLN A 313 2.31 -1.28 32.10
CA GLN A 313 2.92 -0.67 33.26
C GLN A 313 4.37 -0.28 32.94
N PRO A 314 4.92 0.79 33.55
CA PRO A 314 6.35 1.07 33.47
C PRO A 314 7.17 -0.14 33.95
N GLY A 315 8.29 -0.40 33.30
CA GLY A 315 9.14 -1.53 33.65
C GLY A 315 10.58 -1.36 33.22
N ARG A 316 11.46 -2.19 33.79
CA ARG A 316 12.86 -2.34 33.37
C ARG A 316 13.03 -3.70 32.70
N VAL A 317 13.82 -3.76 31.64
CA VAL A 317 14.04 -4.98 30.86
C VAL A 317 15.46 -5.49 31.10
N ARG A 318 15.61 -6.80 31.20
CA ARG A 318 16.90 -7.50 31.16
C ARG A 318 16.89 -8.66 30.18
N PHE A 319 15.76 -9.34 30.01
CA PHE A 319 15.62 -10.46 29.09
C PHE A 319 14.69 -10.09 27.94
N VAL A 320 15.10 -10.42 26.72
CA VAL A 320 14.34 -10.13 25.50
C VAL A 320 14.17 -11.41 24.68
N GLU A 321 12.98 -11.62 24.12
CA GLU A 321 12.71 -12.64 23.11
C GLU A 321 12.09 -12.00 21.86
N LEU A 322 12.65 -12.38 20.71
CA LEU A 322 12.06 -12.14 19.40
C LEU A 322 11.76 -13.50 18.77
N SER A 323 10.52 -13.68 18.31
CA SER A 323 10.07 -14.93 17.69
C SER A 323 9.61 -14.69 16.25
N THR A 324 10.00 -15.57 15.34
CA THR A 324 9.55 -15.65 13.94
C THR A 324 8.81 -16.97 13.68
N ARG A 325 8.21 -17.56 14.72
CA ARG A 325 7.48 -18.83 14.62
C ARG A 325 6.45 -18.79 13.47
N PHE A 326 6.42 -19.86 12.66
CA PHE A 326 5.60 -20.02 11.44
C PHE A 326 5.95 -19.14 10.23
N HIS A 327 6.91 -18.21 10.34
CA HIS A 327 7.45 -17.51 9.18
C HIS A 327 8.69 -18.25 8.65
N ASP A 328 8.62 -18.84 7.46
CA ASP A 328 9.73 -19.59 6.85
C ASP A 328 9.94 -19.15 5.39
N GLY A 329 10.70 -18.08 5.22
CA GLY A 329 10.96 -17.37 3.96
C GLY A 329 10.44 -15.92 3.96
N ASN A 330 9.41 -15.63 4.76
CA ASN A 330 8.78 -14.31 4.93
C ASN A 330 9.04 -13.64 6.29
N GLN A 331 9.94 -14.18 7.12
CA GLN A 331 10.34 -13.53 8.37
C GLN A 331 11.04 -12.20 8.11
N MET A 332 11.00 -11.29 9.09
CA MET A 332 11.98 -10.20 9.19
C MET A 332 13.38 -10.81 9.33
N GLU A 333 14.38 -10.27 8.63
CA GLU A 333 15.76 -10.80 8.67
C GLU A 333 16.54 -10.27 9.86
N TRP A 334 16.16 -9.11 10.39
CA TRP A 334 16.77 -8.53 11.56
C TRP A 334 15.75 -7.73 12.37
N ALA A 335 16.05 -7.55 13.65
CA ALA A 335 15.30 -6.62 14.49
C ALA A 335 16.21 -5.98 15.56
N ARG A 336 15.79 -4.82 16.06
CA ARG A 336 16.35 -4.13 17.23
C ARG A 336 15.22 -3.56 18.07
N VAL A 337 15.50 -3.28 19.35
CA VAL A 337 14.48 -2.77 20.27
C VAL A 337 15.00 -1.58 21.05
N LEU A 338 14.19 -0.53 21.06
CA LEU A 338 14.43 0.72 21.77
C LEU A 338 13.34 0.95 22.82
N GLY A 339 13.66 1.70 23.86
CA GLY A 339 12.73 2.09 24.91
C GLY A 339 12.85 3.56 25.28
N ARG A 340 11.77 4.13 25.80
CA ARG A 340 11.76 5.50 26.37
C ARG A 340 10.84 5.60 27.58
N ARG A 341 11.15 6.57 28.46
CA ARG A 341 10.39 6.79 29.70
C ARG A 341 9.08 7.55 29.47
N SER A 342 9.06 8.47 28.53
CA SER A 342 7.87 9.27 28.17
C SER A 342 7.92 9.68 26.69
N ALA A 343 6.82 10.21 26.15
CA ALA A 343 6.74 10.66 24.76
C ALA A 343 7.77 11.74 24.40
N ASN A 344 8.19 12.55 25.39
CA ASN A 344 9.18 13.62 25.23
C ASN A 344 10.63 13.14 25.46
N SER A 345 10.82 11.89 25.89
CA SER A 345 12.15 11.31 26.09
C SER A 345 12.70 10.77 24.77
N PRO A 346 14.02 10.84 24.52
CA PRO A 346 14.62 10.22 23.35
C PRO A 346 14.50 8.69 23.43
N TRP A 347 14.42 8.04 22.26
CA TRP A 347 14.50 6.59 22.16
C TRP A 347 15.92 6.13 22.49
N LYS A 348 16.06 5.18 23.44
CA LYS A 348 17.32 4.54 23.78
C LYS A 348 17.30 3.09 23.33
N GLU A 349 18.29 2.69 22.54
CA GLU A 349 18.46 1.28 22.14
C GLU A 349 18.88 0.44 23.35
N PHE A 350 18.21 -0.70 23.56
CA PHE A 350 18.59 -1.66 24.59
C PHE A 350 18.80 -3.07 24.05
N LEU A 351 18.21 -3.41 22.91
CA LEU A 351 18.60 -4.57 22.12
C LEU A 351 19.17 -4.05 20.79
N PRO A 352 20.49 -4.14 20.56
CA PRO A 352 21.09 -3.86 19.26
C PRO A 352 20.51 -4.73 18.15
N ARG A 353 20.81 -4.38 16.90
CA ARG A 353 20.38 -5.18 15.75
C ARG A 353 20.89 -6.63 15.88
N VAL A 354 19.95 -7.57 15.86
CA VAL A 354 20.21 -9.00 15.80
C VAL A 354 19.60 -9.60 14.54
N ASP A 355 20.25 -10.62 14.00
CA ASP A 355 19.74 -11.38 12.87
C ASP A 355 18.73 -12.44 13.35
N LEU A 356 17.75 -12.70 12.50
CA LEU A 356 16.63 -13.59 12.75
C LEU A 356 16.60 -14.68 11.66
N VAL A 357 16.19 -15.87 12.06
CA VAL A 357 16.06 -17.03 11.16
C VAL A 357 14.59 -17.41 10.96
N GLY A 358 14.28 -18.09 9.86
CA GLY A 358 12.93 -18.60 9.59
C GLY A 358 12.51 -19.65 10.62
N HIS A 359 11.28 -19.53 11.10
CA HIS A 359 10.70 -20.37 12.14
C HIS A 359 11.63 -20.47 13.35
N GLY A 360 12.03 -19.31 13.89
CA GLY A 360 13.07 -19.24 14.89
C GLY A 360 12.77 -18.36 16.08
N PHE A 361 13.71 -18.39 17.02
CA PHE A 361 13.74 -17.55 18.21
C PHE A 361 15.11 -16.88 18.36
N HIS A 362 15.10 -15.72 19.00
CA HIS A 362 16.30 -15.03 19.45
C HIS A 362 16.06 -14.54 20.88
N ARG A 363 16.79 -15.10 21.85
CA ARG A 363 16.64 -14.86 23.29
C ARG A 363 17.94 -14.31 23.87
N VAL A 364 17.86 -13.15 24.52
CA VAL A 364 19.02 -12.39 24.99
C VAL A 364 18.89 -12.06 26.47
N ASP A 365 19.98 -12.20 27.23
CA ASP A 365 20.21 -11.49 28.51
C ASP A 365 21.05 -10.25 28.21
N LEU A 366 20.52 -9.07 28.50
CA LEU A 366 21.18 -7.79 28.29
C LEU A 366 22.35 -7.55 29.27
N GLY A 367 22.52 -8.42 30.27
CA GLY A 367 23.55 -8.34 31.30
C GLY A 367 23.24 -7.34 32.42
N SER A 368 22.46 -6.31 32.14
CA SER A 368 21.95 -5.35 33.13
C SER A 368 20.49 -4.96 32.85
N LEU A 369 19.84 -4.37 33.86
CA LEU A 369 18.50 -3.80 33.69
C LEU A 369 18.59 -2.49 32.92
N THR A 370 17.66 -2.26 32.00
CA THR A 370 17.47 -0.94 31.39
C THR A 370 17.06 0.12 32.42
N ASP A 371 17.09 1.38 31.98
CA ASP A 371 16.26 2.42 32.59
C ASP A 371 14.78 1.99 32.61
N GLU A 372 13.99 2.61 33.48
CA GLU A 372 12.54 2.44 33.47
C GLU A 372 11.96 3.02 32.17
N ILE A 373 11.23 2.18 31.43
CA ILE A 373 10.60 2.53 30.17
C ILE A 373 9.08 2.39 30.28
N THR A 374 8.35 3.22 29.54
CA THR A 374 6.88 3.11 29.39
C THR A 374 6.47 2.83 27.96
N GLU A 375 7.36 3.10 27.01
CA GLU A 375 7.13 2.86 25.60
C GLU A 375 8.31 2.11 24.98
N VAL A 376 7.99 1.25 24.03
CA VAL A 376 8.93 0.39 23.30
C VAL A 376 8.77 0.64 21.81
N ARG A 377 9.89 0.68 21.08
CA ARG A 377 9.90 0.65 19.62
C ARG A 377 10.64 -0.58 19.15
N VAL A 378 9.96 -1.42 18.38
CA VAL A 378 10.58 -2.49 17.59
C VAL A 378 10.87 -1.94 16.22
N GLU A 379 12.12 -2.02 15.77
CA GLU A 379 12.50 -1.76 14.38
C GLU A 379 13.00 -3.07 13.78
N ALA A 380 12.48 -3.43 12.61
CA ALA A 380 12.79 -4.69 11.94
C ALA A 380 12.86 -4.49 10.42
N GLY A 381 13.47 -5.40 9.68
CA GLY A 381 13.48 -5.23 8.23
C GLY A 381 14.06 -6.35 7.38
N PRO A 382 14.07 -6.14 6.05
CA PRO A 382 13.52 -4.95 5.38
C PRO A 382 11.98 -4.88 5.40
N ASP A 383 11.33 -6.04 5.47
CA ASP A 383 9.89 -6.27 5.60
C ASP A 383 9.66 -7.74 6.02
N GLY A 384 8.44 -8.12 6.43
CA GLY A 384 8.12 -9.51 6.82
C GLY A 384 7.39 -9.65 8.15
N GLY A 385 7.52 -10.84 8.72
CA GLY A 385 6.79 -11.25 9.92
C GLY A 385 7.62 -11.34 11.19
N LEU A 386 7.05 -10.89 12.30
CA LEU A 386 7.47 -11.15 13.68
C LEU A 386 6.30 -11.67 14.49
N THR A 387 6.48 -12.83 15.10
CA THR A 387 5.41 -13.58 15.74
C THR A 387 5.12 -13.10 17.15
N ARG A 388 6.15 -12.94 17.98
CA ARG A 388 6.00 -12.48 19.37
C ARG A 388 7.19 -11.62 19.82
N LEU A 389 6.90 -10.70 20.73
CA LEU A 389 7.86 -9.93 21.51
C LEU A 389 7.75 -10.30 23.00
N GLY A 390 8.87 -10.68 23.59
CA GLY A 390 9.01 -10.95 25.02
C GLY A 390 9.96 -9.97 25.69
N LEU A 391 9.54 -9.35 26.80
CA LEU A 391 10.34 -8.42 27.61
C LEU A 391 10.17 -8.72 29.10
N TRP A 392 11.25 -9.04 29.81
CA TRP A 392 11.20 -9.37 31.24
C TRP A 392 12.33 -8.72 32.04
N ASN A 393 12.08 -8.43 33.32
CA ASN A 393 13.11 -8.02 34.29
C ASN A 393 13.84 -9.24 34.89
N VAL A 394 13.14 -10.36 35.05
CA VAL A 394 13.61 -11.64 35.58
C VAL A 394 13.31 -12.71 34.54
N ALA A 395 14.28 -13.57 34.26
CA ALA A 395 14.12 -14.65 33.29
C ALA A 395 12.90 -15.52 33.65
N PRO A 396 11.96 -15.75 32.72
CA PRO A 396 10.85 -16.64 33.00
C PRO A 396 11.33 -18.11 33.13
N PRO A 397 10.55 -19.00 33.77
CA PRO A 397 10.95 -20.39 33.96
C PRO A 397 11.26 -21.10 32.64
N GLY A 398 12.43 -21.72 32.54
CA GLY A 398 12.88 -22.42 31.33
C GLY A 398 13.47 -21.49 30.24
N PHE A 399 13.59 -20.19 30.49
CA PHE A 399 14.23 -19.27 29.57
C PHE A 399 15.71 -19.61 29.39
N SER A 400 16.10 -19.90 28.15
CA SER A 400 17.48 -20.20 27.77
C SER A 400 17.94 -19.17 26.74
N VAL A 401 19.02 -18.46 27.06
CA VAL A 401 19.66 -17.50 26.13
C VAL A 401 20.20 -18.27 24.94
N GLY A 402 19.97 -17.76 23.74
CA GLY A 402 20.37 -18.41 22.49
C GLY A 402 19.50 -18.00 21.31
N HIS A 403 19.88 -18.47 20.13
CA HIS A 403 19.15 -18.25 18.89
C HIS A 403 19.12 -19.55 18.09
N GLY A 404 18.07 -19.74 17.29
CA GLY A 404 17.95 -20.94 16.46
C GLY A 404 16.57 -21.10 15.86
N ARG A 405 16.39 -22.23 15.15
CA ARG A 405 15.08 -22.64 14.64
C ARG A 405 14.33 -23.42 15.73
N TYR A 406 13.01 -23.28 15.73
CA TYR A 406 12.15 -24.18 16.48
C TYR A 406 12.27 -25.61 15.91
N PRO A 407 12.30 -26.64 16.77
CA PRO A 407 12.46 -28.02 16.33
C PRO A 407 11.16 -28.62 15.78
N ASP A 408 10.00 -28.06 16.16
CA ASP A 408 8.72 -28.49 15.64
C ASP A 408 8.57 -28.13 14.15
N PRO A 409 7.91 -28.97 13.35
CA PRO A 409 7.62 -28.64 11.97
C PRO A 409 6.45 -27.66 11.88
N ILE A 410 6.46 -26.81 10.86
CA ILE A 410 5.30 -25.97 10.52
C ILE A 410 4.18 -26.87 9.96
N PRO A 411 2.94 -26.76 10.47
CA PRO A 411 1.79 -27.49 9.91
C PRO A 411 1.65 -27.26 8.41
N ARG A 412 1.27 -28.30 7.65
CA ARG A 412 1.08 -28.22 6.19
C ARG A 412 -0.38 -28.48 5.83
N ALA A 413 -0.87 -27.79 4.81
CA ALA A 413 -2.24 -27.95 4.32
C ALA A 413 -2.45 -29.34 3.73
N LYS A 414 -3.67 -29.89 3.86
CA LYS A 414 -4.05 -31.07 3.10
C LYS A 414 -4.34 -30.63 1.66
N LYS A 415 -3.53 -31.10 0.71
CA LYS A 415 -3.66 -30.74 -0.71
C LYS A 415 -4.74 -31.58 -1.42
N PRO A 416 -5.35 -31.06 -2.51
CA PRO A 416 -5.17 -29.72 -3.06
C PRO A 416 -6.15 -28.69 -2.46
N LEU A 417 -5.66 -27.47 -2.22
CA LEU A 417 -6.53 -26.31 -1.92
C LEU A 417 -7.11 -25.68 -3.20
N THR A 418 -6.51 -25.99 -4.35
CA THR A 418 -6.88 -25.45 -5.65
C THR A 418 -7.81 -26.39 -6.41
N ILE A 419 -8.49 -25.87 -7.44
CA ILE A 419 -9.33 -26.65 -8.32
C ILE A 419 -8.43 -27.46 -9.28
N PRO A 420 -8.48 -28.79 -9.28
CA PRO A 420 -7.73 -29.60 -10.24
C PRO A 420 -8.21 -29.31 -11.66
N PHE A 421 -7.29 -29.20 -12.62
CA PHE A 421 -7.60 -29.07 -14.03
C PHE A 421 -6.56 -29.81 -14.88
N SER A 422 -6.92 -30.12 -16.13
CA SER A 422 -6.01 -30.68 -17.12
C SER A 422 -6.03 -29.80 -18.36
N SER A 423 -4.86 -29.42 -18.84
CA SER A 423 -4.73 -28.62 -20.06
C SER A 423 -4.87 -29.44 -21.34
N GLY A 424 -4.85 -30.77 -21.29
CA GLY A 424 -4.83 -31.63 -22.49
C GLY A 424 -3.66 -31.27 -23.43
N THR A 425 -3.97 -30.93 -24.69
CA THR A 425 -3.02 -30.42 -25.70
C THR A 425 -2.83 -28.89 -25.63
N GLY A 426 -3.41 -28.23 -24.62
CA GLY A 426 -3.33 -26.80 -24.38
C GLY A 426 -2.02 -26.36 -23.70
N PRO A 427 -2.03 -25.19 -23.03
CA PRO A 427 -0.81 -24.63 -22.46
C PRO A 427 -0.25 -25.50 -21.33
N ARG A 428 1.08 -25.51 -21.19
CA ARG A 428 1.79 -26.25 -20.14
C ARG A 428 2.88 -25.40 -19.52
N VAL A 429 2.97 -25.40 -18.19
CA VAL A 429 4.15 -24.85 -17.50
C VAL A 429 5.31 -25.81 -17.69
N ILE A 430 6.39 -25.32 -18.29
CA ILE A 430 7.60 -26.11 -18.58
C ILE A 430 8.72 -25.85 -17.58
N HIS A 431 8.72 -24.68 -16.95
CA HIS A 431 9.72 -24.30 -15.96
C HIS A 431 9.13 -23.31 -14.96
N ALA A 432 9.55 -23.45 -13.70
CA ALA A 432 9.37 -22.46 -12.65
C ALA A 432 10.63 -22.44 -11.79
N SER A 433 11.13 -21.27 -11.45
CA SER A 433 12.36 -21.13 -10.65
C SER A 433 12.14 -21.42 -9.17
N ASN A 434 10.99 -21.02 -8.61
CA ASN A 434 10.71 -21.11 -7.17
C ASN A 434 9.20 -21.20 -6.88
N GLU A 435 8.73 -22.38 -6.47
CA GLU A 435 7.32 -22.66 -6.16
C GLU A 435 7.07 -22.79 -4.64
N HIS A 436 7.73 -21.95 -3.82
CA HIS A 436 7.74 -22.11 -2.35
C HIS A 436 6.35 -22.07 -1.71
N TYR A 437 5.48 -21.13 -2.12
CA TYR A 437 4.14 -20.95 -1.53
C TYR A 437 3.01 -21.40 -2.45
N GLY A 438 3.15 -21.23 -3.77
CA GLY A 438 2.09 -21.53 -4.76
C GLY A 438 2.66 -22.17 -6.03
N PRO A 439 2.06 -23.26 -6.53
CA PRO A 439 2.59 -23.96 -7.70
C PRO A 439 2.30 -23.19 -8.99
N ALA A 440 3.31 -23.06 -9.84
CA ALA A 440 3.28 -22.30 -11.09
C ALA A 440 2.22 -22.80 -12.07
N VAL A 441 1.84 -24.08 -12.01
CA VAL A 441 0.76 -24.63 -12.84
C VAL A 441 -0.54 -23.82 -12.71
N GLN A 442 -0.83 -23.20 -11.56
CA GLN A 442 -2.07 -22.45 -11.37
C GLN A 442 -2.19 -21.22 -12.27
N VAL A 443 -1.08 -20.66 -12.78
CA VAL A 443 -1.14 -19.47 -13.64
C VAL A 443 -1.88 -19.75 -14.96
N ILE A 444 -1.93 -21.01 -15.39
CA ILE A 444 -2.64 -21.44 -16.60
C ILE A 444 -4.02 -22.06 -16.32
N SER A 445 -4.47 -22.13 -15.06
CA SER A 445 -5.79 -22.67 -14.69
C SER A 445 -6.90 -21.95 -15.46
N PRO A 446 -7.88 -22.64 -16.07
CA PRO A 446 -8.95 -22.00 -16.84
C PRO A 446 -9.97 -21.27 -15.95
N TYR A 447 -9.98 -21.55 -14.65
CA TYR A 447 -10.93 -20.97 -13.71
C TYR A 447 -10.46 -19.61 -13.20
N PRO A 448 -11.40 -18.71 -12.82
CA PRO A 448 -11.07 -17.54 -12.01
C PRO A 448 -10.31 -17.97 -10.75
N PRO A 449 -9.34 -17.17 -10.27
CA PRO A 449 -8.68 -17.49 -9.02
C PRO A 449 -9.67 -17.46 -7.86
N ILE A 450 -9.51 -18.39 -6.91
CA ILE A 450 -10.35 -18.43 -5.70
C ILE A 450 -9.66 -17.81 -4.47
N HIS A 451 -8.32 -17.77 -4.47
CA HIS A 451 -7.53 -17.16 -3.41
C HIS A 451 -6.05 -16.94 -3.83
N MET A 452 -5.23 -16.39 -2.92
CA MET A 452 -3.77 -16.25 -3.05
C MET A 452 -3.04 -17.59 -3.28
N PHE A 453 -3.48 -18.68 -2.62
CA PHE A 453 -2.89 -20.01 -2.83
C PHE A 453 -3.19 -20.58 -4.24
N ASP A 454 -4.16 -20.00 -4.95
CA ASP A 454 -4.55 -20.36 -6.31
C ASP A 454 -3.81 -19.46 -7.31
N GLY A 455 -2.49 -19.59 -7.29
CA GLY A 455 -1.55 -18.84 -8.11
C GLY A 455 -0.13 -19.35 -7.95
N PHE A 456 0.78 -18.79 -8.75
CA PHE A 456 2.21 -18.92 -8.52
C PHE A 456 2.62 -17.97 -7.40
N GLU A 457 3.39 -18.44 -6.41
CA GLU A 457 3.99 -17.58 -5.40
C GLU A 457 5.35 -18.14 -4.97
N SER A 458 6.38 -17.29 -5.09
CA SER A 458 7.75 -17.59 -4.70
C SER A 458 8.10 -17.12 -3.29
N ALA A 459 9.19 -17.65 -2.74
CA ALA A 459 9.81 -17.11 -1.54
C ALA A 459 10.27 -15.66 -1.75
N ARG A 460 10.27 -14.86 -0.69
CA ARG A 460 10.73 -13.46 -0.79
C ARG A 460 12.26 -13.44 -0.95
N SER A 461 12.77 -12.57 -1.81
CA SER A 461 14.19 -12.41 -2.11
C SER A 461 14.68 -11.01 -1.80
N ARG A 462 15.89 -10.94 -1.24
CA ARG A 462 16.56 -9.70 -0.86
C ARG A 462 17.88 -9.53 -1.61
N LYS A 463 18.20 -10.47 -2.50
CA LYS A 463 19.41 -10.46 -3.32
C LYS A 463 19.24 -9.42 -4.44
N PRO A 464 20.14 -8.43 -4.56
CA PRO A 464 20.08 -7.46 -5.65
C PRO A 464 20.10 -8.16 -7.01
N GLY A 465 19.20 -7.73 -7.90
CA GLY A 465 19.09 -8.32 -9.24
C GLY A 465 18.51 -9.74 -9.27
N HIS A 466 17.90 -10.23 -8.18
CA HIS A 466 17.13 -11.47 -8.20
C HIS A 466 15.81 -11.28 -8.94
N HIS A 467 15.38 -12.34 -9.62
CA HIS A 467 14.07 -12.48 -10.23
C HIS A 467 13.64 -13.93 -10.19
N GLU A 468 12.34 -14.14 -10.33
CA GLU A 468 11.75 -15.46 -10.51
C GLU A 468 11.18 -15.59 -11.91
N GLU A 469 11.18 -16.81 -12.45
CA GLU A 469 10.76 -17.11 -13.81
C GLU A 469 9.68 -18.19 -13.83
N VAL A 470 8.68 -17.99 -14.69
CA VAL A 470 7.73 -19.03 -15.08
C VAL A 470 7.69 -19.09 -16.60
N THR A 471 7.96 -20.27 -17.17
CA THR A 471 7.87 -20.49 -18.61
C THR A 471 6.68 -21.38 -18.95
N ILE A 472 5.87 -20.94 -19.91
CA ILE A 472 4.62 -21.55 -20.35
C ILE A 472 4.74 -21.86 -21.84
N ALA A 473 4.72 -23.13 -22.21
CA ALA A 473 4.51 -23.54 -23.59
C ALA A 473 3.04 -23.31 -23.97
N LEU A 474 2.82 -22.68 -25.13
CA LEU A 474 1.48 -22.53 -25.70
C LEU A 474 1.03 -23.87 -26.31
N GLY A 475 -0.29 -24.06 -26.43
CA GLY A 475 -0.84 -25.28 -27.07
C GLY A 475 -0.40 -25.44 -28.53
N GLN A 476 -0.15 -24.31 -29.21
CA GLN A 476 0.46 -24.24 -30.53
C GLN A 476 1.14 -22.88 -30.74
N PRO A 477 2.17 -22.78 -31.60
CA PRO A 477 2.75 -21.50 -31.98
C PRO A 477 1.70 -20.54 -32.53
N SER A 478 1.56 -19.35 -31.93
CA SER A 478 0.46 -18.42 -32.23
C SER A 478 0.94 -16.97 -32.22
N ARG A 479 0.33 -16.11 -33.04
CA ARG A 479 0.57 -14.66 -32.96
C ARG A 479 -0.04 -14.13 -31.66
N VAL A 480 0.74 -13.40 -30.87
CA VAL A 480 0.29 -12.86 -29.57
C VAL A 480 0.00 -11.38 -29.72
N SER A 481 -1.23 -10.99 -29.37
CA SER A 481 -1.72 -9.61 -29.37
C SER A 481 -1.58 -8.94 -28.00
N ARG A 482 -1.80 -9.70 -26.92
CA ARG A 482 -1.63 -9.22 -25.55
C ARG A 482 -1.41 -10.35 -24.55
N VAL A 483 -0.76 -10.00 -23.45
CA VAL A 483 -0.64 -10.85 -22.26
C VAL A 483 -1.30 -10.14 -21.08
N GLU A 484 -2.24 -10.82 -20.42
CA GLU A 484 -2.89 -10.34 -19.21
C GLU A 484 -2.32 -11.06 -17.99
N LEU A 485 -1.93 -10.28 -16.98
CA LEU A 485 -1.41 -10.75 -15.70
C LEU A 485 -2.43 -10.42 -14.62
N ASP A 486 -2.84 -11.41 -13.85
CA ASP A 486 -3.86 -11.28 -12.80
C ASP A 486 -3.22 -11.31 -11.42
N PHE A 487 -3.39 -10.25 -10.63
CA PHE A 487 -2.91 -10.12 -9.25
C PHE A 487 -4.06 -10.00 -8.23
N THR A 488 -5.26 -10.45 -8.58
CA THR A 488 -6.50 -10.28 -7.78
C THR A 488 -6.33 -10.59 -6.30
N PHE A 489 -5.60 -11.65 -5.96
CA PHE A 489 -5.34 -12.04 -4.56
C PHE A 489 -3.92 -11.76 -4.06
N PHE A 490 -3.07 -11.16 -4.91
CA PHE A 490 -1.72 -10.73 -4.54
C PHE A 490 -1.75 -9.24 -4.18
N VAL A 491 -2.48 -8.89 -3.11
CA VAL A 491 -2.72 -7.50 -2.69
C VAL A 491 -1.56 -6.86 -1.94
N ASN A 492 -0.64 -7.67 -1.40
CA ASN A 492 0.49 -7.21 -0.59
C ASN A 492 1.83 -7.85 -0.99
N ASN A 493 1.82 -8.81 -1.92
CA ASN A 493 2.94 -9.64 -2.36
C ASN A 493 3.00 -9.83 -3.89
N ASN A 494 2.33 -8.98 -4.67
CA ASN A 494 2.62 -8.88 -6.09
C ASN A 494 4.05 -8.36 -6.32
N PRO A 495 4.69 -8.71 -7.45
CA PRO A 495 6.00 -8.17 -7.82
C PRO A 495 6.02 -6.65 -7.97
N VAL A 496 7.21 -6.07 -7.90
CA VAL A 496 7.43 -4.65 -8.20
C VAL A 496 7.36 -4.43 -9.71
N GLU A 497 8.07 -5.26 -10.46
CA GLU A 497 8.13 -5.21 -11.92
C GLU A 497 7.98 -6.61 -12.53
N VAL A 498 7.59 -6.64 -13.80
CA VAL A 498 7.56 -7.85 -14.61
C VAL A 498 8.18 -7.61 -15.98
N ALA A 499 8.67 -8.66 -16.61
CA ALA A 499 9.00 -8.67 -18.03
C ALA A 499 8.40 -9.92 -18.68
N VAL A 500 7.98 -9.79 -19.93
CA VAL A 500 7.36 -10.90 -20.68
C VAL A 500 8.14 -11.13 -21.97
N TYR A 501 8.63 -12.35 -22.11
CA TYR A 501 9.38 -12.80 -23.29
C TYR A 501 8.61 -13.86 -24.06
N GLY A 502 8.72 -13.85 -25.38
CA GLY A 502 8.14 -14.84 -26.28
C GLY A 502 9.22 -15.62 -27.01
N ARG A 503 9.08 -16.95 -27.11
CA ARG A 503 9.95 -17.79 -27.94
C ARG A 503 9.50 -17.77 -29.40
N GLY A 504 10.19 -16.98 -30.21
CA GLY A 504 10.12 -17.02 -31.68
C GLY A 504 11.08 -18.05 -32.29
N ALA A 505 11.16 -18.09 -33.61
CA ALA A 505 11.99 -18.99 -34.41
C ALA A 505 13.49 -18.78 -34.18
N LYS A 506 13.92 -17.54 -33.90
CA LYS A 506 15.34 -17.19 -33.69
C LYS A 506 15.75 -17.10 -32.22
N GLY A 507 14.82 -17.23 -31.28
CA GLY A 507 15.12 -17.12 -29.84
C GLY A 507 14.04 -16.38 -29.06
N TRP A 508 14.44 -15.88 -27.88
CA TRP A 508 13.57 -15.07 -27.02
C TRP A 508 13.45 -13.65 -27.54
N ILE A 509 12.23 -13.13 -27.53
CA ILE A 509 11.85 -11.79 -27.96
C ILE A 509 11.23 -11.10 -26.75
N ASP A 510 11.68 -9.89 -26.44
CA ASP A 510 11.06 -9.07 -25.39
C ASP A 510 9.71 -8.53 -25.91
N LEU A 511 8.61 -9.05 -25.35
CA LEU A 511 7.26 -8.67 -25.74
C LEU A 511 6.74 -7.46 -24.95
N SER A 512 7.33 -7.17 -23.79
CA SER A 512 6.94 -6.04 -22.93
C SER A 512 7.74 -4.77 -23.22
N GLY A 513 8.84 -4.86 -23.96
CA GLY A 513 9.73 -3.73 -24.27
C GLY A 513 10.56 -3.30 -23.06
N GLY A 514 10.93 -4.25 -22.20
CA GLY A 514 11.62 -4.03 -20.94
C GLY A 514 10.75 -4.34 -19.72
N ARG A 515 11.23 -3.93 -18.54
CA ARG A 515 10.54 -4.13 -17.27
C ARG A 515 9.37 -3.17 -17.14
N VAL A 516 8.25 -3.71 -16.70
CA VAL A 516 6.98 -3.00 -16.54
C VAL A 516 6.64 -2.96 -15.05
N PRO A 517 6.47 -1.76 -14.45
CA PRO A 517 6.08 -1.66 -13.06
C PRO A 517 4.64 -2.18 -12.87
N VAL A 518 4.48 -3.08 -11.90
CA VAL A 518 3.19 -3.70 -11.58
C VAL A 518 2.80 -3.60 -10.11
N LYS A 519 3.61 -2.94 -9.26
CA LYS A 519 3.27 -2.79 -7.83
C LYS A 519 1.89 -2.15 -7.60
N ALA A 520 1.55 -1.15 -8.40
CA ALA A 520 0.26 -0.46 -8.38
C ALA A 520 -0.95 -1.38 -8.69
N PHE A 521 -0.72 -2.50 -9.37
CA PHE A 521 -1.75 -3.44 -9.80
C PHE A 521 -2.03 -4.52 -8.75
N ALA A 522 -1.58 -4.35 -7.51
CA ALA A 522 -1.90 -5.25 -6.41
C ALA A 522 -3.44 -5.35 -6.24
N GLY A 523 -3.99 -6.57 -6.28
CA GLY A 523 -5.44 -6.76 -6.28
C GLY A 523 -6.14 -6.36 -7.58
N ASN A 524 -5.40 -6.18 -8.67
CA ASN A 524 -5.90 -5.78 -9.99
C ASN A 524 -5.19 -6.58 -11.10
N LYS A 525 -5.36 -6.18 -12.37
CA LYS A 525 -4.80 -6.89 -13.53
C LYS A 525 -3.98 -5.96 -14.41
N LYS A 526 -2.92 -6.47 -15.00
CA LYS A 526 -2.07 -5.74 -15.95
C LYS A 526 -2.21 -6.33 -17.34
N VAL A 527 -2.40 -5.47 -18.35
CA VAL A 527 -2.36 -5.86 -19.76
C VAL A 527 -1.05 -5.39 -20.38
N ILE A 528 -0.29 -6.31 -20.97
CA ILE A 528 0.88 -6.00 -21.80
C ILE A 528 0.46 -6.19 -23.25
N ARG A 529 0.33 -5.08 -23.99
CA ARG A 529 0.01 -5.10 -25.42
C ARG A 529 1.26 -5.44 -26.21
N VAL A 530 1.19 -6.50 -27.01
CA VAL A 530 2.32 -7.01 -27.78
C VAL A 530 2.27 -6.43 -29.19
N ARG A 531 3.39 -5.85 -29.64
CA ARG A 531 3.55 -5.26 -30.98
C ARG A 531 4.53 -6.09 -31.80
N HIS A 532 4.26 -7.38 -31.91
CA HIS A 532 5.11 -8.33 -32.64
C HIS A 532 4.25 -9.27 -33.49
N GLU A 533 4.68 -9.58 -34.71
CA GLU A 533 3.89 -10.37 -35.65
C GLU A 533 4.28 -11.84 -35.73
N GLU A 534 5.48 -12.20 -35.26
CA GLU A 534 5.98 -13.58 -35.31
C GLU A 534 5.16 -14.51 -34.39
N PRO A 535 4.88 -15.75 -34.83
CA PRO A 535 4.30 -16.77 -33.97
C PRO A 535 5.21 -17.09 -32.77
N ILE A 536 4.63 -17.08 -31.57
CA ILE A 536 5.28 -17.39 -30.31
C ILE A 536 4.89 -18.80 -29.88
N SER A 537 5.87 -19.60 -29.49
CA SER A 537 5.67 -20.98 -29.00
C SER A 537 5.65 -21.10 -27.49
N GLU A 538 6.36 -20.23 -26.78
CA GLU A 538 6.46 -20.19 -25.32
C GLU A 538 6.41 -18.75 -24.82
N ILE A 539 5.85 -18.54 -23.64
CA ILE A 539 5.89 -17.28 -22.89
C ILE A 539 6.74 -17.50 -21.64
N ARG A 540 7.72 -16.63 -21.41
CA ARG A 540 8.43 -16.55 -20.14
C ARG A 540 8.06 -15.26 -19.42
N LEU A 541 7.48 -15.41 -18.24
CA LEU A 541 7.22 -14.32 -17.31
C LEU A 541 8.36 -14.25 -16.31
N GLU A 542 9.00 -13.08 -16.21
CA GLU A 542 9.94 -12.77 -15.14
C GLU A 542 9.27 -11.83 -14.13
N THR A 543 9.37 -12.13 -12.83
CA THR A 543 8.85 -11.30 -11.74
C THR A 543 9.98 -10.78 -10.87
N TRP A 544 10.00 -9.47 -10.60
CA TRP A 544 11.09 -8.79 -9.93
C TRP A 544 10.66 -8.11 -8.61
N PRO A 545 11.42 -8.26 -7.51
CA PRO A 545 12.44 -9.30 -7.33
C PRO A 545 11.81 -10.69 -7.16
N ASP A 546 10.59 -10.74 -6.65
CA ASP A 546 9.83 -11.95 -6.32
C ASP A 546 8.35 -11.57 -6.26
N GLY A 547 7.47 -12.52 -5.94
CA GLY A 547 6.08 -12.25 -5.65
C GLY A 547 5.19 -13.37 -6.15
N GLY A 548 3.93 -13.02 -6.40
CA GLY A 548 3.00 -13.96 -7.01
C GLY A 548 2.11 -13.36 -8.07
N VAL A 549 1.51 -14.27 -8.85
CA VAL A 549 0.57 -13.98 -9.93
C VAL A 549 -0.48 -15.09 -9.95
N ASN A 550 -1.76 -14.70 -10.01
CA ASN A 550 -2.86 -15.67 -10.03
C ASN A 550 -2.97 -16.33 -11.40
N ARG A 551 -2.98 -15.54 -12.48
CA ARG A 551 -3.16 -16.04 -13.85
C ARG A 551 -2.29 -15.29 -14.85
N VAL A 552 -1.90 -16.01 -15.90
CA VAL A 552 -1.30 -15.47 -17.11
C VAL A 552 -2.18 -15.89 -18.28
N ARG A 553 -2.76 -14.92 -19.01
CA ARG A 553 -3.57 -15.15 -20.21
C ARG A 553 -2.87 -14.58 -21.42
N VAL A 554 -2.85 -15.36 -22.50
CA VAL A 554 -2.16 -15.02 -23.76
C VAL A 554 -3.21 -15.06 -24.85
N TYR A 555 -3.38 -13.96 -25.58
CA TYR A 555 -4.43 -13.78 -26.60
C TYR A 555 -3.84 -13.54 -27.98
#